data_AF-A0A7T7HEH9-F1
#
_entry.id   AF-A0A7T7HEH9-F1
#
_cell.length_a   1.000
_cell.length_b   1.000
_cell.length_c   1.000
_cell.angle_alpha   90.00
_cell.angle_beta   90.00
_cell.angle_gamma   90.00
#
_symmetry.space_group_name_H-M   'P 1'
#
loop_
_entity.id
_entity.type
_entity.pdbx_description
1 polymer ?
#
loop_
_entity_poly.entity_id
_entity_poly.type
_entity_poly.pdbx_seq_one_letter_code
_entity_poly.pdbx_strand_id
1 'polypeptide(L)'
;MKFKLIAVLTVAVFASVHLYSQNTYVFFGSFNWDKKAEGLYVYQLNINSGKLTKVTSVRGILNPSYLTLSPDGKYVFACTESKTEEAGSVSSFEFNPDKRTLTYINSQKSGGENPVYITVHKSGKWLINGNYTEGSASVYPVSENGIIQPYVQNVQFSEGSVDSGRQDRAHIHSTVFSSDYRYVFMPDLGADKIRAYRFDQDKKEPLTEIPFTQTVPGSGPRHFTFHPNGKFAYCIEEMGGAVSAYTYEEGKLNNLQRINTHSDQYKEGFESSDIHISPDGRYLYASNRGKENNIAIFSIQADGTLKTIGYQPTGGKHPRVFTIDPTGKFLITANTGSGNAVVFRRNAETGLLTKTGRGAKIKNVSTVQVREY
;
A
#
# COMPACT_ATOMS: atom_id res chain seq x y z
N MET A 1 -75.86 17.71 -25.50
CA MET A 1 -74.41 17.40 -25.49
C MET A 1 -73.87 17.67 -24.08
N LYS A 2 -73.57 16.63 -23.30
CA LYS A 2 -73.01 16.74 -21.94
C LYS A 2 -71.48 16.57 -22.03
N PHE A 3 -70.71 17.62 -21.75
CA PHE A 3 -69.26 17.51 -21.63
C PHE A 3 -68.90 17.05 -20.20
N LYS A 4 -68.27 15.88 -20.09
CA LYS A 4 -67.66 15.39 -18.84
C LYS A 4 -66.25 15.99 -18.73
N LEU A 5 -66.02 16.73 -17.66
CA LEU A 5 -64.70 17.22 -17.27
C LEU A 5 -63.94 16.06 -16.62
N ILE A 6 -62.87 15.58 -17.25
CA ILE A 6 -61.94 14.59 -16.67
C ILE A 6 -60.87 15.36 -15.91
N ALA A 7 -60.86 15.25 -14.58
CA ALA A 7 -59.78 15.73 -13.75
C ALA A 7 -58.62 14.72 -13.80
N VAL A 8 -57.49 15.12 -14.36
CA VAL A 8 -56.24 14.35 -14.31
C VAL A 8 -55.54 14.69 -12.99
N LEU A 9 -55.49 13.72 -12.09
CA LEU A 9 -54.76 13.81 -10.83
C LEU A 9 -53.28 13.48 -11.10
N THR A 10 -52.41 14.48 -11.15
CA THR A 10 -50.97 14.27 -11.26
C THR A 10 -50.40 13.88 -9.90
N VAL A 11 -50.16 12.60 -9.68
CA VAL A 11 -49.44 12.11 -8.49
C VAL A 11 -47.94 12.35 -8.69
N ALA A 12 -47.39 13.34 -7.99
CA ALA A 12 -45.95 13.53 -7.91
C ALA A 12 -45.34 12.47 -6.98
N VAL A 13 -44.68 11.46 -7.56
CA VAL A 13 -43.89 10.49 -6.81
C VAL A 13 -42.57 11.16 -6.40
N PHE A 14 -42.46 11.57 -5.14
CA PHE A 14 -41.18 11.94 -4.55
C PHE A 14 -40.35 10.67 -4.38
N ALA A 15 -39.46 10.40 -5.34
CA ALA A 15 -38.41 9.40 -5.14
C ALA A 15 -37.44 9.95 -4.08
N SER A 16 -37.57 9.46 -2.85
CA SER A 16 -36.61 9.70 -1.78
C SER A 16 -35.30 8.99 -2.11
N VAL A 17 -34.41 9.69 -2.81
CA VAL A 17 -33.02 9.25 -2.99
C VAL A 17 -32.38 9.22 -1.62
N HIS A 18 -32.23 8.03 -1.05
CA HIS A 18 -31.45 7.85 0.17
C HIS A 18 -29.98 7.98 -0.22
N LEU A 19 -29.47 9.21 -0.16
CA LEU A 19 -28.03 9.44 -0.17
C LEU A 19 -27.49 8.91 1.16
N TYR A 20 -27.06 7.65 1.17
CA TYR A 20 -26.28 7.12 2.28
C TYR A 20 -25.00 7.96 2.39
N SER A 21 -24.75 8.50 3.58
CA SER A 21 -23.48 9.16 3.87
C SER A 21 -22.37 8.12 3.75
N GLN A 22 -21.61 8.18 2.66
CA GLN A 22 -20.43 7.35 2.46
C GLN A 22 -19.43 7.63 3.59
N ASN A 23 -18.90 6.56 4.17
CA ASN A 23 -17.96 6.67 5.28
C ASN A 23 -16.58 6.24 4.79
N THR A 24 -15.60 7.14 4.89
CA THR A 24 -14.21 6.81 4.60
C THR A 24 -13.52 6.31 5.86
N TYR A 25 -12.97 5.10 5.80
CA TYR A 25 -12.21 4.47 6.88
C TYR A 25 -10.73 4.36 6.53
N VAL A 26 -9.88 4.49 7.55
CA VAL A 26 -8.43 4.39 7.48
C VAL A 26 -7.98 3.25 8.38
N PHE A 27 -7.26 2.29 7.81
CA PHE A 27 -6.79 1.09 8.46
C PHE A 27 -5.29 1.22 8.70
N PHE A 28 -4.84 1.00 9.93
CA PHE A 28 -3.44 1.07 10.31
C PHE A 28 -2.98 -0.27 10.89
N GLY A 29 -1.79 -0.72 10.50
CA GLY A 29 -1.04 -1.78 11.18
C GLY A 29 0.22 -1.23 11.82
N SER A 30 0.64 -1.83 12.92
CA SER A 30 1.75 -1.35 13.75
C SER A 30 2.54 -2.48 14.40
N PHE A 31 3.81 -2.21 14.73
CA PHE A 31 4.59 -3.08 15.59
C PHE A 31 4.20 -2.86 17.06
N ASN A 32 3.54 -3.85 17.66
CA ASN A 32 3.03 -3.77 19.03
C ASN A 32 3.90 -4.52 20.04
N TRP A 33 4.76 -5.45 19.61
CA TRP A 33 5.74 -6.21 20.41
C TRP A 33 5.17 -7.08 21.55
N ASP A 34 3.90 -6.90 21.91
CA ASP A 34 3.14 -7.64 22.90
C ASP A 34 1.71 -7.84 22.36
N LYS A 35 1.24 -9.10 22.36
CA LYS A 35 -0.14 -9.44 21.92
C LYS A 35 -1.22 -8.76 22.76
N LYS A 36 -0.92 -8.29 23.98
CA LYS A 36 -1.87 -7.50 24.81
C LYS A 36 -2.02 -6.06 24.31
N ALA A 37 -1.05 -5.53 23.58
CA ALA A 37 -1.11 -4.20 22.99
C ALA A 37 -1.93 -4.22 21.68
N GLU A 38 -2.56 -3.10 21.35
CA GLU A 38 -3.29 -2.93 20.09
C GLU A 38 -2.31 -2.96 18.91
N GLY A 39 -2.61 -3.75 17.88
CA GLY A 39 -1.75 -3.91 16.70
C GLY A 39 -2.37 -3.33 15.42
N LEU A 40 -3.65 -3.59 15.19
CA LEU A 40 -4.44 -3.04 14.07
C LEU A 40 -5.43 -2.01 14.59
N TYR A 41 -5.67 -0.97 13.79
CA TYR A 41 -6.58 0.12 14.14
C TYR A 41 -7.44 0.49 12.93
N VAL A 42 -8.68 0.86 13.18
CA VAL A 42 -9.55 1.49 12.20
C VAL A 42 -9.94 2.86 12.72
N TYR A 43 -9.78 3.86 11.86
CA TYR A 43 -10.22 5.24 12.08
C TYR A 43 -11.23 5.62 10.99
N GLN A 44 -12.10 6.57 11.27
CA GLN A 44 -12.91 7.23 10.26
C GLN A 44 -12.24 8.55 9.88
N LEU A 45 -12.09 8.79 8.58
CA LEU A 45 -11.64 10.05 8.01
C LEU A 45 -12.86 10.93 7.69
N ASN A 46 -12.90 12.11 8.29
CA ASN A 46 -13.86 13.13 7.87
C ASN A 46 -13.35 13.83 6.59
N ILE A 47 -13.98 13.58 5.45
CA ILE A 47 -13.53 14.07 4.13
C ILE A 47 -13.64 15.59 3.94
N ASN A 48 -14.24 16.32 4.87
CA ASN A 48 -14.31 17.78 4.82
C ASN A 48 -13.14 18.41 5.57
N SER A 49 -12.86 17.91 6.78
CA SER A 49 -11.86 18.49 7.70
C SER A 49 -10.51 17.76 7.71
N GLY A 50 -10.46 16.51 7.24
CA GLY A 50 -9.30 15.63 7.39
C GLY A 50 -9.12 15.07 8.81
N LYS A 51 -10.12 15.21 9.70
CA LYS A 51 -10.05 14.67 11.08
C LYS A 51 -10.12 13.14 11.07
N LEU A 52 -9.22 12.50 11.80
CA LEU A 52 -9.25 11.06 12.09
C LEU A 52 -9.92 10.81 13.44
N THR A 53 -10.91 9.91 13.48
CA THR A 53 -11.59 9.48 14.72
C THR A 53 -11.45 7.97 14.88
N LYS A 54 -10.91 7.49 16.02
CA LYS A 54 -10.74 6.05 16.25
C LYS A 54 -12.11 5.36 16.27
N VAL A 55 -12.21 4.24 15.57
CA VAL A 55 -13.43 3.42 15.43
C VAL A 55 -13.27 2.14 16.23
N THR A 56 -12.25 1.35 15.91
CA THR A 56 -11.96 0.09 16.59
C THR A 56 -10.48 -0.26 16.49
N SER A 57 -10.05 -1.30 17.19
CA SER A 57 -8.69 -1.83 17.15
C SER A 57 -8.65 -3.29 17.59
N VAL A 58 -7.62 -4.02 17.17
CA VAL A 58 -7.45 -5.44 17.45
C VAL A 58 -6.24 -5.68 18.36
N ARG A 59 -6.42 -6.58 19.33
CA ARG A 59 -5.39 -7.19 20.19
C ARG A 59 -5.32 -8.70 19.93
N GLY A 60 -4.42 -9.41 20.58
CA GLY A 60 -4.24 -10.86 20.43
C GLY A 60 -3.40 -11.26 19.21
N ILE A 61 -2.95 -10.28 18.43
CA ILE A 61 -2.07 -10.44 17.27
C ILE A 61 -0.74 -9.75 17.55
N LEU A 62 0.32 -10.21 16.92
CA LEU A 62 1.65 -9.63 17.07
C LEU A 62 2.07 -8.99 15.74
N ASN A 63 2.66 -7.81 15.83
CA ASN A 63 3.35 -7.11 14.75
C ASN A 63 2.66 -7.14 13.37
N PRO A 64 1.40 -6.69 13.25
CA PRO A 64 0.74 -6.53 11.96
C PRO A 64 1.44 -5.47 11.10
N SER A 65 2.41 -5.88 10.28
CA SER A 65 3.38 -4.98 9.66
C SER A 65 2.87 -4.30 8.39
N TYR A 66 2.05 -5.02 7.61
CA TYR A 66 1.47 -4.58 6.34
C TYR A 66 0.07 -5.14 6.18
N LEU A 67 -0.83 -4.38 5.55
CA LEU A 67 -2.19 -4.83 5.28
C LEU A 67 -2.69 -4.37 3.92
N THR A 68 -3.62 -5.15 3.36
CA THR A 68 -4.41 -4.84 2.18
C THR A 68 -5.88 -5.13 2.45
N LEU A 69 -6.77 -4.48 1.71
CA LEU A 69 -8.21 -4.72 1.77
C LEU A 69 -8.63 -5.60 0.60
N SER A 70 -9.62 -6.47 0.79
CA SER A 70 -10.28 -7.16 -0.32
C SER A 70 -10.92 -6.16 -1.29
N PRO A 71 -11.13 -6.53 -2.58
CA PRO A 71 -11.75 -5.65 -3.56
C PRO A 71 -13.12 -5.11 -3.16
N ASP A 72 -13.92 -5.90 -2.43
CA ASP A 72 -15.22 -5.51 -1.86
C ASP A 72 -15.12 -4.75 -0.53
N GLY A 73 -13.93 -4.70 0.09
CA GLY A 73 -13.66 -4.04 1.36
C GLY A 73 -14.11 -4.81 2.59
N LYS A 74 -14.69 -6.01 2.42
CA LYS A 74 -15.22 -6.78 3.54
C LYS A 74 -14.11 -7.40 4.39
N TYR A 75 -12.95 -7.68 3.79
CA TYR A 75 -11.85 -8.37 4.44
C TYR A 75 -10.59 -7.51 4.49
N VAL A 76 -9.87 -7.60 5.61
CA VAL A 76 -8.54 -7.05 5.80
C VAL A 76 -7.58 -8.21 5.90
N PHE A 77 -6.58 -8.25 5.03
CA PHE A 77 -5.51 -9.23 5.08
C PHE A 77 -4.24 -8.55 5.56
N ALA A 78 -3.56 -9.11 6.55
CA ALA A 78 -2.38 -8.51 7.16
C ALA A 78 -1.23 -9.50 7.30
N CYS A 79 -0.01 -9.06 7.02
CA CYS A 79 1.20 -9.72 7.50
C CYS A 79 1.27 -9.54 9.02
N THR A 80 1.40 -10.63 9.78
CA THR A 80 1.49 -10.66 11.24
C THR A 80 2.73 -11.46 11.66
N GLU A 81 3.12 -11.33 12.93
CA GLU A 81 4.34 -11.94 13.49
C GLU A 81 5.61 -11.51 12.73
N SER A 82 5.56 -10.35 12.08
CA SER A 82 6.74 -9.73 11.48
C SER A 82 7.73 -9.28 12.56
N LYS A 83 9.03 -9.27 12.24
CA LYS A 83 10.09 -9.01 13.22
C LYS A 83 9.96 -9.88 14.49
N THR A 84 9.49 -11.10 14.32
CA THR A 84 9.50 -12.14 15.35
C THR A 84 10.43 -13.23 14.83
N GLU A 85 11.43 -13.56 15.64
CA GLU A 85 12.46 -14.53 15.29
C GLU A 85 11.84 -15.86 14.87
N GLU A 86 12.30 -16.40 13.74
CA GLU A 86 11.82 -17.67 13.16
C GLU A 86 10.29 -17.73 12.89
N ALA A 87 9.62 -16.58 12.82
CA ALA A 87 8.17 -16.50 12.67
C ALA A 87 7.73 -15.53 11.56
N GLY A 88 6.49 -15.76 11.13
CA GLY A 88 5.85 -14.96 10.09
C GLY A 88 4.53 -15.58 9.66
N SER A 89 3.47 -14.78 9.70
CA SER A 89 2.11 -15.21 9.40
C SER A 89 1.40 -14.22 8.48
N VAL A 90 0.34 -14.69 7.81
CA VAL A 90 -0.67 -13.84 7.16
C VAL A 90 -2.00 -14.10 7.86
N SER A 91 -2.73 -13.05 8.20
CA SER A 91 -3.98 -13.11 8.97
C SER A 91 -5.12 -12.40 8.25
N SER A 92 -6.32 -12.93 8.40
CA SER A 92 -7.55 -12.38 7.84
C SER A 92 -8.49 -11.87 8.92
N PHE A 93 -9.16 -10.76 8.62
CA PHE A 93 -10.14 -10.13 9.48
C PHE A 93 -11.34 -9.67 8.65
N GLU A 94 -12.55 -9.76 9.19
CA GLU A 94 -13.75 -9.14 8.61
C GLU A 94 -13.93 -7.73 9.17
N PHE A 95 -14.08 -6.74 8.30
CA PHE A 95 -14.51 -5.41 8.69
C PHE A 95 -15.99 -5.22 8.40
N ASN A 96 -16.76 -4.89 9.43
CA ASN A 96 -18.17 -4.55 9.29
C ASN A 96 -18.35 -3.03 9.53
N PRO A 97 -18.63 -2.23 8.48
CA PRO A 97 -18.75 -0.78 8.61
C PRO A 97 -19.96 -0.33 9.43
N ASP A 98 -21.06 -1.10 9.43
CA ASP A 98 -22.29 -0.77 10.17
C ASP A 98 -22.11 -1.01 11.67
N LYS A 99 -21.54 -2.17 12.02
CA LYS A 99 -21.22 -2.54 13.41
C LYS A 99 -19.95 -1.88 13.91
N ARG A 100 -19.15 -1.31 12.99
CA ARG A 100 -17.86 -0.65 13.28
C ARG A 100 -16.86 -1.58 13.98
N THR A 101 -16.86 -2.86 13.59
CA THR A 101 -16.03 -3.93 14.17
C THR A 101 -15.03 -4.47 13.17
N LEU A 102 -13.86 -4.89 13.67
CA LEU A 102 -12.85 -5.65 12.93
C LEU A 102 -12.63 -6.98 13.66
N THR A 103 -13.04 -8.09 13.03
CA THR A 103 -13.12 -9.41 13.68
C THR A 103 -12.12 -10.36 13.05
N TYR A 104 -11.30 -11.04 13.85
CA TYR A 104 -10.35 -12.04 13.36
C TYR A 104 -11.07 -13.26 12.76
N ILE A 105 -10.55 -13.76 11.62
CA ILE A 105 -11.05 -14.96 10.94
C ILE A 105 -10.07 -16.13 11.13
N ASN A 106 -8.89 -16.04 10.52
CA ASN A 106 -7.86 -17.08 10.62
C ASN A 106 -6.46 -16.54 10.28
N SER A 107 -5.46 -17.40 10.37
CA SER A 107 -4.10 -17.14 9.90
C SER A 107 -3.50 -18.36 9.21
N GLN A 108 -2.45 -18.11 8.43
CA GLN A 108 -1.56 -19.12 7.84
C GLN A 108 -0.11 -18.69 8.02
N LYS A 109 0.82 -19.65 8.03
CA LYS A 109 2.26 -19.34 7.94
C LYS A 109 2.55 -18.56 6.66
N SER A 110 3.41 -17.56 6.74
CA SER A 110 3.79 -16.70 5.61
C SER A 110 4.75 -17.37 4.61
N GLY A 111 5.24 -18.59 4.92
CA GLY A 111 6.21 -19.32 4.11
C GLY A 111 7.63 -18.73 4.16
N GLY A 112 7.93 -17.94 5.20
CA GLY A 112 9.25 -17.39 5.50
C GLY A 112 9.21 -16.53 6.77
N GLU A 113 10.35 -15.99 7.17
CA GLU A 113 10.44 -15.04 8.28
C GLU A 113 10.17 -13.59 7.82
N ASN A 114 9.53 -12.81 8.71
CA ASN A 114 9.36 -11.37 8.60
C ASN A 114 8.61 -10.94 7.31
N PRO A 115 7.33 -11.31 7.17
CA PRO A 115 6.49 -10.85 6.07
C PRO A 115 6.30 -9.33 6.16
N VAL A 116 6.54 -8.58 5.09
CA VAL A 116 6.52 -7.09 5.11
C VAL A 116 5.58 -6.46 4.08
N TYR A 117 4.96 -7.27 3.23
CA TYR A 117 4.03 -6.81 2.21
C TYR A 117 3.05 -7.93 1.85
N ILE A 118 1.79 -7.57 1.60
CA ILE A 118 0.77 -8.48 1.09
C ILE A 118 -0.15 -7.75 0.11
N THR A 119 -0.45 -8.39 -1.01
CA THR A 119 -1.38 -7.88 -2.02
C THR A 119 -2.48 -8.89 -2.29
N VAL A 120 -3.64 -8.40 -2.74
CA VAL A 120 -4.78 -9.21 -3.14
C VAL A 120 -5.05 -9.05 -4.64
N HIS A 121 -5.38 -10.14 -5.31
CA HIS A 121 -5.81 -10.12 -6.70
C HIS A 121 -7.21 -9.49 -6.82
N LYS A 122 -7.54 -8.88 -7.97
CA LYS A 122 -8.84 -8.22 -8.22
C LYS A 122 -10.07 -9.11 -8.00
N SER A 123 -9.92 -10.43 -8.09
CA SER A 123 -11.00 -11.38 -7.83
C SER A 123 -11.28 -11.57 -6.33
N GLY A 124 -10.39 -11.13 -5.45
CA GLY A 124 -10.46 -11.40 -4.00
C GLY A 124 -10.09 -12.82 -3.60
N LYS A 125 -9.76 -13.70 -4.57
CA LYS A 125 -9.52 -15.14 -4.35
C LYS A 125 -8.05 -15.53 -4.17
N TRP A 126 -7.13 -14.58 -4.28
CA TRP A 126 -5.69 -14.84 -4.23
C TRP A 126 -4.95 -13.76 -3.47
N LEU A 127 -4.02 -14.16 -2.60
CA LEU A 127 -3.08 -13.30 -1.91
C LEU A 127 -1.65 -13.67 -2.27
N ILE A 128 -0.77 -12.68 -2.29
CA ILE A 128 0.67 -12.87 -2.41
C ILE A 128 1.37 -12.02 -1.37
N ASN A 129 2.18 -12.63 -0.50
CA ASN A 129 3.02 -11.89 0.44
C ASN A 129 4.51 -12.01 0.10
N GLY A 130 5.29 -11.03 0.53
CA GLY A 130 6.76 -11.05 0.50
C GLY A 130 7.33 -11.16 1.91
N ASN A 131 8.36 -12.00 2.07
CA ASN A 131 9.11 -12.26 3.30
C ASN A 131 10.49 -11.63 3.19
N TYR A 132 10.74 -10.62 4.04
CA TYR A 132 11.95 -9.81 3.95
C TYR A 132 13.19 -10.56 4.42
N THR A 133 13.14 -11.18 5.60
CA THR A 133 14.34 -11.81 6.19
C THR A 133 14.71 -13.11 5.46
N GLU A 134 13.69 -13.88 5.06
CA GLU A 134 13.86 -15.16 4.34
C GLU A 134 14.29 -14.96 2.88
N GLY A 135 13.88 -13.87 2.24
CA GLY A 135 14.03 -13.71 0.79
C GLY A 135 13.07 -14.62 0.02
N SER A 136 11.78 -14.60 0.36
CA SER A 136 10.78 -15.46 -0.30
C SER A 136 9.44 -14.77 -0.54
N ALA A 137 8.58 -15.38 -1.35
CA ALA A 137 7.20 -14.96 -1.54
C ALA A 137 6.26 -16.18 -1.59
N SER A 138 5.05 -16.03 -1.05
CA SER A 138 4.07 -17.13 -0.96
C SER A 138 2.71 -16.72 -1.55
N VAL A 139 2.01 -17.68 -2.17
CA VAL A 139 0.71 -17.49 -2.85
C VAL A 139 -0.38 -18.30 -2.15
N TYR A 140 -1.49 -17.65 -1.80
CA TYR A 140 -2.59 -18.23 -1.02
C TYR A 140 -3.90 -18.14 -1.77
N PRO A 141 -4.67 -19.22 -1.88
CA PRO A 141 -6.09 -19.15 -2.18
C PRO A 141 -6.85 -18.51 -1.01
N VAL A 142 -7.92 -17.77 -1.34
CA VAL A 142 -8.85 -17.19 -0.38
C VAL A 142 -10.27 -17.64 -0.68
N SER A 143 -10.95 -18.15 0.33
CA SER A 143 -12.35 -18.54 0.24
C SER A 143 -13.28 -17.32 0.23
N GLU A 144 -14.51 -17.48 -0.27
CA GLU A 144 -15.49 -16.38 -0.36
C GLU A 144 -15.82 -15.73 0.99
N ASN A 145 -15.68 -16.47 2.09
CA ASN A 145 -15.86 -15.97 3.44
C ASN A 145 -14.60 -15.33 4.05
N GLY A 146 -13.56 -15.06 3.24
CA GLY A 146 -12.32 -14.41 3.66
C GLY A 146 -11.31 -15.32 4.36
N ILE A 147 -11.55 -16.63 4.43
CA ILE A 147 -10.58 -17.59 4.99
C ILE A 147 -9.37 -17.72 4.06
N ILE A 148 -8.17 -17.51 4.61
CA ILE A 148 -6.91 -17.77 3.91
C ILE A 148 -6.60 -19.27 3.99
N GLN A 149 -6.51 -19.94 2.84
CA GLN A 149 -6.11 -21.34 2.74
C GLN A 149 -4.58 -21.49 2.82
N PRO A 150 -4.02 -22.67 3.12
CA PRO A 150 -2.57 -22.89 3.07
C PRO A 150 -1.99 -22.43 1.72
N TYR A 151 -0.76 -21.87 1.74
CA TYR A 151 -0.14 -21.44 0.48
C TYR A 151 0.03 -22.63 -0.47
N VAL A 152 -0.19 -22.38 -1.76
CA VAL A 152 -0.05 -23.39 -2.81
C VAL A 152 1.28 -23.29 -3.54
N GLN A 153 1.99 -22.18 -3.34
CA GLN A 153 3.28 -21.92 -3.96
C GLN A 153 4.12 -21.03 -3.02
N ASN A 154 5.40 -21.37 -2.86
CA ASN A 154 6.40 -20.56 -2.17
C ASN A 154 7.66 -20.52 -3.06
N VAL A 155 8.12 -19.32 -3.38
CA VAL A 155 9.33 -19.09 -4.18
C VAL A 155 10.40 -18.49 -3.29
N GLN A 156 11.61 -19.06 -3.32
CA GLN A 156 12.74 -18.63 -2.50
C GLN A 156 13.86 -18.07 -3.36
N PHE A 157 14.57 -17.11 -2.79
CA PHE A 157 15.63 -16.35 -3.43
C PHE A 157 16.81 -16.26 -2.48
N SER A 158 18.03 -16.32 -3.01
CA SER A 158 19.25 -16.36 -2.19
C SER A 158 20.32 -15.38 -2.65
N GLU A 159 20.15 -14.75 -3.81
CA GLU A 159 21.16 -13.86 -4.35
C GLU A 159 21.25 -12.55 -3.55
N GLY A 160 22.46 -12.13 -3.22
CA GLY A 160 22.76 -10.80 -2.69
C GLY A 160 23.24 -9.82 -3.77
N SER A 161 23.75 -8.68 -3.34
CA SER A 161 24.32 -7.62 -4.18
C SER A 161 25.56 -7.00 -3.50
N VAL A 162 25.87 -5.74 -3.83
CA VAL A 162 27.16 -5.10 -3.54
C VAL A 162 27.33 -4.63 -2.09
N ASP A 163 26.25 -4.37 -1.35
CA ASP A 163 26.31 -3.99 0.07
C ASP A 163 26.16 -5.21 0.98
N SER A 164 27.27 -5.81 1.41
CA SER A 164 27.24 -7.02 2.25
C SER A 164 26.57 -6.83 3.64
N GLY A 165 26.27 -5.60 4.07
CA GLY A 165 25.57 -5.34 5.34
C GLY A 165 24.04 -5.30 5.20
N ARG A 166 23.53 -5.06 4.00
CA ARG A 166 22.09 -4.88 3.71
C ARG A 166 21.58 -5.73 2.55
N GLN A 167 22.48 -6.35 1.81
CA GLN A 167 22.29 -7.06 0.55
C GLN A 167 23.15 -8.34 0.52
N ASP A 168 23.33 -9.00 1.67
CA ASP A 168 24.04 -10.28 1.76
C ASP A 168 23.26 -11.43 1.10
N ARG A 169 21.95 -11.27 0.97
CA ARG A 169 21.00 -12.19 0.30
C ARG A 169 19.76 -11.43 -0.15
N ALA A 170 18.81 -12.15 -0.73
CA ALA A 170 17.55 -11.59 -1.21
C ALA A 170 16.65 -11.08 -0.07
N HIS A 171 15.95 -9.97 -0.32
CA HIS A 171 15.01 -9.33 0.60
C HIS A 171 13.79 -8.80 -0.17
N ILE A 172 12.77 -9.64 -0.37
CA ILE A 172 11.53 -9.23 -1.04
C ILE A 172 10.81 -8.21 -0.17
N HIS A 173 10.70 -6.98 -0.69
CA HIS A 173 10.14 -5.87 0.08
C HIS A 173 8.71 -5.50 -0.36
N SER A 174 8.30 -5.82 -1.59
CA SER A 174 6.89 -5.73 -1.98
C SER A 174 6.49 -6.77 -3.01
N THR A 175 5.18 -7.01 -3.11
CA THR A 175 4.56 -7.90 -4.11
C THR A 175 3.40 -7.14 -4.75
N VAL A 176 3.51 -6.78 -6.02
CA VAL A 176 2.59 -5.83 -6.67
C VAL A 176 2.08 -6.40 -7.98
N PHE A 177 0.75 -6.51 -8.12
CA PHE A 177 0.14 -6.87 -9.39
C PHE A 177 0.27 -5.74 -10.42
N SER A 178 0.45 -6.11 -11.69
CA SER A 178 0.21 -5.21 -12.82
C SER A 178 -1.22 -4.70 -12.83
N SER A 179 -1.47 -3.56 -13.50
CA SER A 179 -2.81 -2.96 -13.58
C SER A 179 -3.87 -3.89 -14.17
N ASP A 180 -3.47 -4.84 -15.03
CA ASP A 180 -4.35 -5.87 -15.60
C ASP A 180 -4.46 -7.15 -14.75
N TYR A 181 -3.66 -7.26 -13.67
CA TYR A 181 -3.51 -8.38 -12.76
C TYR A 181 -2.97 -9.68 -13.39
N ARG A 182 -2.33 -9.59 -14.57
CA ARG A 182 -1.71 -10.75 -15.25
C ARG A 182 -0.26 -10.99 -14.85
N TYR A 183 0.38 -10.03 -14.20
CA TYR A 183 1.79 -10.10 -13.79
C TYR A 183 1.95 -9.65 -12.35
N VAL A 184 3.02 -10.12 -11.71
CA VAL A 184 3.41 -9.74 -10.36
C VAL A 184 4.88 -9.30 -10.37
N PHE A 185 5.13 -8.15 -9.78
CA PHE A 185 6.46 -7.56 -9.61
C PHE A 185 6.87 -7.59 -8.15
N MET A 186 8.10 -7.99 -7.90
CA MET A 186 8.65 -8.13 -6.55
C MET A 186 10.01 -7.43 -6.48
N PRO A 187 10.04 -6.15 -6.05
CA PRO A 187 11.28 -5.49 -5.66
C PRO A 187 12.01 -6.29 -4.59
N ASP A 188 13.22 -6.68 -4.93
CA ASP A 188 14.15 -7.41 -4.08
C ASP A 188 15.28 -6.45 -3.69
N LEU A 189 15.16 -5.91 -2.48
CA LEU A 189 16.13 -4.95 -1.93
C LEU A 189 17.52 -5.56 -1.90
N GLY A 190 17.60 -6.84 -1.55
CA GLY A 190 18.85 -7.55 -1.31
C GLY A 190 19.59 -7.93 -2.58
N ALA A 191 18.88 -8.10 -3.70
CA ALA A 191 19.48 -8.53 -4.97
C ALA A 191 19.60 -7.43 -6.03
N ASP A 192 19.11 -6.21 -5.77
CA ASP A 192 18.97 -5.13 -6.78
C ASP A 192 18.20 -5.60 -8.03
N LYS A 193 17.09 -6.31 -7.81
CA LYS A 193 16.21 -6.82 -8.87
C LYS A 193 14.78 -6.40 -8.62
N ILE A 194 14.04 -6.14 -9.69
CA ILE A 194 12.58 -6.25 -9.68
C ILE A 194 12.25 -7.58 -10.34
N ARG A 195 11.96 -8.59 -9.52
CA ARG A 195 11.58 -9.92 -10.01
C ARG A 195 10.20 -9.84 -10.64
N ALA A 196 9.96 -10.63 -11.68
CA ALA A 196 8.73 -10.57 -12.45
C ALA A 196 8.18 -11.97 -12.70
N TYR A 197 6.87 -12.12 -12.56
CA TYR A 197 6.16 -13.37 -12.75
C TYR A 197 4.88 -13.13 -13.56
N ARG A 198 4.53 -14.07 -14.44
CA ARG A 198 3.15 -14.19 -14.94
C ARG A 198 2.30 -14.81 -13.83
N PHE A 199 1.09 -14.29 -13.66
CA PHE A 199 0.09 -14.82 -12.74
C PHE A 199 -1.07 -15.47 -13.51
N ASP A 200 -1.37 -16.71 -13.18
CA ASP A 200 -2.37 -17.52 -13.84
C ASP A 200 -3.28 -18.17 -12.78
N GLN A 201 -4.44 -17.56 -12.56
CA GLN A 201 -5.36 -17.93 -11.47
C GLN A 201 -5.98 -19.33 -11.63
N ASP A 202 -5.87 -19.94 -12.80
CA ASP A 202 -6.44 -21.26 -13.09
C ASP A 202 -5.43 -22.40 -12.83
N LYS A 203 -4.17 -22.06 -12.54
CA LYS A 203 -3.13 -23.03 -12.19
C LYS A 203 -3.10 -23.31 -10.68
N LYS A 204 -2.68 -24.54 -10.33
CA LYS A 204 -2.40 -24.94 -8.95
C LYS A 204 -1.28 -24.09 -8.33
N GLU A 205 -0.24 -23.82 -9.11
CA GLU A 205 0.86 -22.91 -8.79
C GLU A 205 0.76 -21.69 -9.73
N PRO A 206 0.20 -20.57 -9.27
CA PRO A 206 -0.19 -19.47 -10.16
C PRO A 206 0.96 -18.66 -10.75
N LEU A 207 2.14 -18.65 -10.12
CA LEU A 207 3.28 -17.87 -10.55
C LEU A 207 4.17 -18.66 -11.51
N THR A 208 4.48 -18.06 -12.65
CA THR A 208 5.49 -18.55 -13.61
C THR A 208 6.53 -17.45 -13.81
N GLU A 209 7.80 -17.74 -13.52
CA GLU A 209 8.88 -16.76 -13.64
C GLU A 209 9.03 -16.26 -15.08
N ILE A 210 9.28 -14.95 -15.22
CA ILE A 210 9.66 -14.30 -16.47
C ILE A 210 10.92 -13.44 -16.21
N PRO A 211 11.60 -12.92 -17.25
CA PRO A 211 12.82 -12.14 -17.04
C PRO A 211 12.61 -10.98 -16.06
N PHE A 212 13.47 -10.91 -15.04
CA PHE A 212 13.49 -9.82 -14.08
C PHE A 212 14.06 -8.52 -14.68
N THR A 213 13.85 -7.41 -14.01
CA THR A 213 14.50 -6.12 -14.33
C THR A 213 15.64 -5.85 -13.35
N GLN A 214 16.85 -5.66 -13.88
CA GLN A 214 18.01 -5.27 -13.08
C GLN A 214 17.89 -3.80 -12.65
N THR A 215 18.09 -3.51 -11.36
CA THR A 215 18.19 -2.13 -10.86
C THR A 215 19.65 -1.74 -10.66
N VAL A 216 19.89 -0.46 -10.30
CA VAL A 216 21.24 0.05 -10.04
C VAL A 216 21.85 -0.71 -8.85
N PRO A 217 23.07 -1.27 -8.95
CA PRO A 217 23.71 -1.93 -7.81
C PRO A 217 23.81 -1.02 -6.58
N GLY A 218 23.43 -1.52 -5.41
CA GLY A 218 23.37 -0.79 -4.14
C GLY A 218 22.13 0.09 -3.98
N SER A 219 21.16 0.02 -4.90
CA SER A 219 19.95 0.85 -4.85
C SER A 219 18.93 0.37 -3.81
N GLY A 220 18.79 -0.94 -3.65
CA GLY A 220 17.81 -1.54 -2.76
C GLY A 220 16.36 -1.21 -3.16
N PRO A 221 15.84 -1.72 -4.29
CA PRO A 221 14.47 -1.45 -4.72
C PRO A 221 13.46 -1.97 -3.69
N ARG A 222 12.48 -1.12 -3.34
CA ARG A 222 11.67 -1.32 -2.13
C ARG A 222 10.18 -1.48 -2.42
N HIS A 223 9.47 -0.37 -2.61
CA HIS A 223 8.05 -0.36 -2.97
C HIS A 223 7.89 0.01 -4.45
N PHE A 224 6.78 -0.43 -5.04
CA PHE A 224 6.52 -0.33 -6.47
C PHE A 224 5.07 0.09 -6.71
N THR A 225 4.82 0.93 -7.71
CA THR A 225 3.47 1.36 -8.06
C THR A 225 3.32 1.58 -9.56
N PHE A 226 2.13 1.27 -10.08
CA PHE A 226 1.76 1.52 -11.48
C PHE A 226 1.01 2.84 -11.61
N HIS A 227 1.30 3.56 -12.68
CA HIS A 227 0.46 4.67 -13.10
C HIS A 227 -0.95 4.16 -13.46
N PRO A 228 -2.04 4.90 -13.15
CA PRO A 228 -3.42 4.44 -13.41
C PRO A 228 -3.72 4.08 -14.88
N ASN A 229 -2.99 4.64 -15.85
CA ASN A 229 -3.12 4.29 -17.26
C ASN A 229 -2.47 2.95 -17.65
N GLY A 230 -1.75 2.30 -16.73
CA GLY A 230 -1.09 1.01 -16.94
C GLY A 230 0.12 1.04 -17.89
N LYS A 231 0.65 2.20 -18.29
CA LYS A 231 1.80 2.31 -19.22
C LYS A 231 3.13 2.60 -18.54
N PHE A 232 3.08 3.10 -17.31
CA PHE A 232 4.26 3.48 -16.55
C PHE A 232 4.25 2.83 -15.17
N ALA A 233 5.43 2.59 -14.64
CA ALA A 233 5.60 2.12 -13.28
C ALA A 233 6.79 2.81 -12.61
N TYR A 234 6.79 2.84 -11.28
CA TYR A 234 7.78 3.55 -10.50
C TYR A 234 8.17 2.71 -9.29
N CYS A 235 9.48 2.60 -9.07
CA CYS A 235 10.04 1.89 -7.92
C CYS A 235 10.86 2.87 -7.08
N ILE A 236 10.57 2.92 -5.78
CA ILE A 236 11.39 3.67 -4.82
C ILE A 236 12.55 2.80 -4.35
N GLU A 237 13.74 3.38 -4.29
CA GLU A 237 15.00 2.76 -3.90
C GLU A 237 15.34 3.17 -2.47
N GLU A 238 15.35 2.22 -1.54
CA GLU A 238 15.57 2.51 -0.11
C GLU A 238 16.95 3.12 0.15
N MET A 239 17.98 2.50 -0.42
CA MET A 239 19.39 2.80 -0.19
C MET A 239 19.92 3.80 -1.22
N GLY A 240 19.37 3.75 -2.44
CA GLY A 240 19.73 4.64 -3.53
C GLY A 240 19.18 6.07 -3.42
N GLY A 241 18.15 6.29 -2.57
CA GLY A 241 17.56 7.61 -2.36
C GLY A 241 16.90 8.19 -3.61
N ALA A 242 16.30 7.33 -4.43
CA ALA A 242 15.77 7.68 -5.74
C ALA A 242 14.45 6.97 -6.06
N VAL A 243 13.76 7.47 -7.06
CA VAL A 243 12.72 6.74 -7.79
C VAL A 243 13.27 6.39 -9.17
N SER A 244 13.21 5.10 -9.52
CA SER A 244 13.37 4.63 -10.88
C SER A 244 12.00 4.54 -11.56
N ALA A 245 11.84 5.23 -12.69
CA ALA A 245 10.66 5.22 -13.54
C ALA A 245 10.88 4.28 -14.73
N TYR A 246 9.81 3.60 -15.13
CA TYR A 246 9.81 2.61 -16.19
C TYR A 246 8.64 2.81 -17.13
N THR A 247 8.85 2.56 -18.42
CA THR A 247 7.74 2.15 -19.31
C THR A 247 7.39 0.69 -19.04
N TYR A 248 6.12 0.32 -19.14
CA TYR A 248 5.64 -1.04 -18.95
C TYR A 248 4.89 -1.56 -20.18
N GLU A 249 5.22 -2.78 -20.59
CA GLU A 249 4.54 -3.51 -21.65
C GLU A 249 4.60 -5.02 -21.36
N GLU A 250 3.45 -5.67 -21.21
CA GLU A 250 3.29 -7.13 -21.13
C GLU A 250 4.28 -7.87 -20.19
N GLY A 251 4.48 -7.34 -18.98
CA GLY A 251 5.37 -7.96 -18.00
C GLY A 251 6.81 -7.46 -18.05
N LYS A 252 7.16 -6.62 -19.03
CA LYS A 252 8.49 -6.03 -19.19
C LYS A 252 8.50 -4.59 -18.67
N LEU A 253 9.54 -4.25 -17.90
CA LEU A 253 9.85 -2.88 -17.49
C LEU A 253 11.10 -2.41 -18.26
N ASN A 254 11.01 -1.27 -18.92
CA ASN A 254 12.18 -0.63 -19.54
C ASN A 254 12.49 0.67 -18.79
N ASN A 255 13.75 0.84 -18.39
CA ASN A 255 14.22 2.03 -17.69
C ASN A 255 13.89 3.30 -18.50
N LEU A 256 13.28 4.28 -17.83
CA LEU A 256 12.91 5.57 -18.42
C LEU A 256 13.70 6.71 -17.78
N GLN A 257 13.75 6.75 -16.45
CA GLN A 257 14.39 7.82 -15.70
C GLN A 257 14.77 7.32 -14.31
N ARG A 258 15.82 7.89 -13.73
CA ARG A 258 16.09 7.78 -12.29
C ARG A 258 16.23 9.19 -11.72
N ILE A 259 15.48 9.50 -10.67
CA ILE A 259 15.43 10.85 -10.06
C ILE A 259 15.54 10.75 -8.54
N ASN A 260 16.31 11.65 -7.92
CA ASN A 260 16.49 11.65 -6.48
C ASN A 260 15.19 12.01 -5.74
N THR A 261 14.91 11.29 -4.66
CA THR A 261 13.84 11.61 -3.70
C THR A 261 14.29 12.57 -2.63
N HIS A 262 15.59 12.81 -2.50
CA HIS A 262 16.18 13.71 -1.52
C HIS A 262 16.55 15.04 -2.18
N SER A 263 16.61 16.13 -1.40
CA SER A 263 17.12 17.40 -1.91
C SER A 263 18.64 17.33 -2.16
N ASP A 264 19.16 18.23 -2.99
CA ASP A 264 20.59 18.24 -3.35
C ASP A 264 21.55 18.44 -2.16
N GLN A 265 21.03 18.82 -0.99
CA GLN A 265 21.79 18.95 0.24
C GLN A 265 22.25 17.61 0.83
N TYR A 266 21.58 16.50 0.48
CA TYR A 266 21.87 15.17 1.02
C TYR A 266 22.49 14.30 -0.07
N LYS A 267 23.63 13.69 0.24
CA LYS A 267 24.42 12.87 -0.71
C LYS A 267 24.59 11.42 -0.28
N GLU A 268 24.26 11.09 0.96
CA GLU A 268 24.46 9.76 1.54
C GLU A 268 23.50 9.51 2.71
N GLY A 269 23.44 8.27 3.17
CA GLY A 269 22.58 7.86 4.30
C GLY A 269 21.10 7.93 3.96
N PHE A 270 20.75 7.61 2.71
CA PHE A 270 19.37 7.61 2.24
C PHE A 270 18.56 6.50 2.92
N GLU A 271 17.31 6.82 3.21
CA GLU A 271 16.34 5.90 3.82
C GLU A 271 14.95 6.15 3.23
N SER A 272 14.83 6.10 1.91
CA SER A 272 13.53 6.20 1.25
C SER A 272 12.63 5.01 1.63
N SER A 273 11.31 5.19 1.55
CA SER A 273 10.36 4.20 2.06
C SER A 273 9.18 3.96 1.11
N ASP A 274 8.15 4.79 1.16
CA ASP A 274 6.88 4.47 0.51
C ASP A 274 6.67 5.32 -0.75
N ILE A 275 5.85 4.84 -1.68
CA ILE A 275 5.61 5.50 -2.97
C ILE A 275 4.16 5.33 -3.40
N HIS A 276 3.50 6.44 -3.76
CA HIS A 276 2.11 6.43 -4.23
C HIS A 276 1.88 7.47 -5.32
N ILE A 277 0.96 7.16 -6.23
CA ILE A 277 0.49 8.08 -7.27
C ILE A 277 -0.90 8.59 -6.88
N SER A 278 -1.17 9.87 -7.15
CA SER A 278 -2.51 10.42 -6.97
C SER A 278 -3.53 9.69 -7.87
N PRO A 279 -4.80 9.52 -7.45
CA PRO A 279 -5.81 8.83 -8.25
C PRO A 279 -5.99 9.38 -9.68
N ASP A 280 -5.71 10.66 -9.88
CA ASP A 280 -5.74 11.35 -11.18
C ASP A 280 -4.51 11.08 -12.08
N GLY A 281 -3.50 10.37 -11.58
CA GLY A 281 -2.26 10.05 -12.30
C GLY A 281 -1.28 11.22 -12.46
N ARG A 282 -1.56 12.40 -11.90
CA ARG A 282 -0.76 13.61 -12.18
C ARG A 282 0.46 13.79 -11.29
N TYR A 283 0.46 13.21 -10.11
CA TYR A 283 1.51 13.41 -9.11
C TYR A 283 1.96 12.11 -8.47
N LEU A 284 3.26 12.03 -8.21
CA LEU A 284 3.88 10.96 -7.46
C LEU A 284 4.46 11.51 -6.15
N TYR A 285 4.30 10.74 -5.09
CA TYR A 285 4.77 11.07 -3.75
C TYR A 285 5.71 9.96 -3.30
N ALA A 286 6.81 10.34 -2.64
CA ALA A 286 7.79 9.40 -2.09
C ALA A 286 8.16 9.82 -0.67
N SER A 287 8.15 8.90 0.31
CA SER A 287 8.54 9.24 1.68
C SER A 287 10.01 8.98 1.95
N ASN A 288 10.66 9.90 2.66
CA ASN A 288 12.04 9.78 3.09
C ASN A 288 12.14 9.81 4.62
N ARG A 289 12.82 8.80 5.17
CA ARG A 289 13.11 8.68 6.60
C ARG A 289 14.45 9.35 6.92
N GLY A 290 15.07 8.96 8.03
CA GLY A 290 16.37 9.48 8.44
C GLY A 290 16.33 10.98 8.76
N LYS A 291 17.22 11.75 8.12
CA LYS A 291 17.47 13.16 8.45
C LYS A 291 16.34 14.09 8.01
N GLU A 292 15.68 13.80 6.89
CA GLU A 292 14.74 14.74 6.26
C GLU A 292 13.30 14.61 6.77
N ASN A 293 12.81 13.39 6.99
CA ASN A 293 11.44 13.12 7.46
C ASN A 293 10.38 13.91 6.64
N ASN A 294 10.41 13.71 5.32
CA ASN A 294 9.59 14.44 4.36
C ASN A 294 8.86 13.50 3.38
N ILE A 295 7.90 14.08 2.64
CA ILE A 295 7.37 13.54 1.39
C ILE A 295 7.96 14.36 0.25
N ALA A 296 8.73 13.75 -0.63
CA ALA A 296 9.10 14.31 -1.92
C ALA A 296 7.91 14.24 -2.89
N ILE A 297 7.70 15.32 -3.64
CA ILE A 297 6.54 15.49 -4.51
C ILE A 297 7.04 15.70 -5.94
N PHE A 298 6.48 14.94 -6.86
CA PHE A 298 6.81 14.99 -8.29
C PHE A 298 5.54 15.20 -9.11
N SER A 299 5.64 16.04 -10.15
CA SER A 299 4.66 16.03 -11.25
C SER A 299 5.05 14.97 -12.28
N ILE A 300 4.08 14.15 -12.69
CA ILE A 300 4.24 13.14 -13.73
C ILE A 300 4.00 13.82 -15.08
N GLN A 301 5.00 13.75 -15.97
CA GLN A 301 4.92 14.29 -17.33
C GLN A 301 4.18 13.32 -18.25
N ALA A 302 3.79 13.81 -19.44
CA ALA A 302 3.03 13.02 -20.41
C ALA A 302 3.77 11.75 -20.89
N ASP A 303 5.10 11.78 -20.90
CA ASP A 303 5.97 10.67 -21.27
C ASP A 303 6.29 9.72 -20.09
N GLY A 304 5.69 9.95 -18.92
CA GLY A 304 5.91 9.18 -17.70
C GLY A 304 7.16 9.58 -16.90
N THR A 305 7.91 10.59 -17.34
CA THR A 305 9.03 11.12 -16.54
C THR A 305 8.50 11.93 -15.35
N LEU A 306 9.32 12.02 -14.32
CA LEU A 306 9.06 12.75 -13.09
C LEU A 306 9.84 14.06 -13.07
N LYS A 307 9.20 15.11 -12.57
CA LYS A 307 9.84 16.39 -12.23
C LYS A 307 9.55 16.72 -10.78
N THR A 308 10.59 16.97 -9.98
CA THR A 308 10.44 17.40 -8.58
C THR A 308 9.74 18.76 -8.52
N ILE A 309 8.72 18.87 -7.69
CA ILE A 309 7.97 20.12 -7.48
C ILE A 309 7.99 20.59 -6.02
N GLY A 310 8.41 19.75 -5.07
CA GLY A 310 8.61 20.17 -3.69
C GLY A 310 8.84 19.05 -2.70
N TYR A 311 9.03 19.44 -1.45
CA TYR A 311 9.20 18.55 -0.32
C TYR A 311 8.30 19.02 0.83
N GLN A 312 7.55 18.09 1.43
CA GLN A 312 6.66 18.37 2.54
C GLN A 312 7.17 17.68 3.81
N PRO A 313 7.62 18.42 4.84
CA PRO A 313 7.88 17.84 6.16
C PRO A 313 6.64 17.12 6.71
N THR A 314 6.82 15.89 7.21
CA THR A 314 5.70 15.03 7.64
C THR A 314 5.16 15.36 9.02
N GLY A 315 5.80 16.29 9.74
CA GLY A 315 5.43 16.67 11.09
C GLY A 315 5.68 15.56 12.12
N GLY A 316 6.68 14.71 11.88
CA GLY A 316 7.11 13.63 12.75
C GLY A 316 8.46 13.06 12.32
N LYS A 317 8.83 11.90 12.85
CA LYS A 317 10.08 11.18 12.54
C LYS A 317 9.80 9.80 11.96
N HIS A 318 10.64 9.39 11.02
CA HIS A 318 10.59 8.10 10.34
C HIS A 318 9.23 7.84 9.66
N PRO A 319 8.82 8.64 8.65
CA PRO A 319 7.60 8.42 7.86
C PRO A 319 7.73 7.16 6.98
N ARG A 320 7.53 5.99 7.59
CA ARG A 320 7.67 4.70 6.92
C ARG A 320 6.61 4.47 5.86
N VAL A 321 5.40 4.97 6.07
CA VAL A 321 4.27 4.76 5.16
C VAL A 321 3.39 6.00 5.09
N PHE A 322 2.71 6.12 3.95
CA PHE A 322 1.60 7.04 3.79
C PHE A 322 0.60 6.46 2.80
N THR A 323 -0.54 7.10 2.64
CA THR A 323 -1.51 6.75 1.59
C THR A 323 -2.30 7.98 1.19
N ILE A 324 -3.00 7.88 0.08
CA ILE A 324 -3.84 8.91 -0.49
C ILE A 324 -5.28 8.38 -0.45
N ASP A 325 -6.22 9.19 0.03
CA ASP A 325 -7.61 8.75 0.05
C ASP A 325 -8.16 8.58 -1.38
N PRO A 326 -9.20 7.74 -1.61
CA PRO A 326 -9.74 7.48 -2.95
C PRO A 326 -10.20 8.73 -3.71
N THR A 327 -10.68 9.77 -3.01
CA THR A 327 -11.10 11.03 -3.66
C THR A 327 -9.90 11.89 -4.05
N GLY A 328 -8.73 11.60 -3.50
CA GLY A 328 -7.51 12.34 -3.69
C GLY A 328 -7.45 13.69 -2.96
N LYS A 329 -8.35 13.95 -2.00
CA LYS A 329 -8.35 15.23 -1.28
C LYS A 329 -7.31 15.26 -0.16
N PHE A 330 -6.89 14.10 0.34
CA PHE A 330 -6.02 13.96 1.49
C PHE A 330 -4.91 12.93 1.27
N LEU A 331 -3.79 13.21 1.90
CA LEU A 331 -2.67 12.29 2.10
C LEU A 331 -2.49 12.09 3.61
N ILE A 332 -2.44 10.83 4.04
CA ILE A 332 -2.24 10.45 5.44
C ILE A 332 -0.87 9.80 5.60
N THR A 333 0.03 10.45 6.32
CA THR A 333 1.37 9.92 6.64
C THR A 333 1.39 9.33 8.03
N ALA A 334 2.07 8.20 8.24
CA ALA A 334 2.34 7.67 9.56
C ALA A 334 3.84 7.72 9.89
N ASN A 335 4.16 8.44 10.95
CA ASN A 335 5.52 8.64 11.44
C ASN A 335 5.82 7.62 12.53
N THR A 336 6.43 6.49 12.15
CA THR A 336 6.70 5.35 13.04
C THR A 336 7.53 5.78 14.26
N GLY A 337 8.57 6.59 14.03
CA GLY A 337 9.56 6.95 15.05
C GLY A 337 9.05 7.95 16.09
N SER A 338 8.08 8.79 15.74
CA SER A 338 7.45 9.74 16.68
C SER A 338 6.05 9.31 17.13
N GLY A 339 5.48 8.24 16.58
CA GLY A 339 4.21 7.66 17.00
C GLY A 339 3.00 8.53 16.70
N ASN A 340 2.92 9.10 15.50
CA ASN A 340 1.79 9.92 15.06
C ASN A 340 1.45 9.74 13.58
N ALA A 341 0.15 9.77 13.26
CA ALA A 341 -0.35 9.91 11.91
C ALA A 341 -0.75 11.37 11.64
N VAL A 342 -0.33 11.94 10.51
CA VAL A 342 -0.61 13.34 10.12
C VAL A 342 -1.38 13.34 8.81
N VAL A 343 -2.40 14.21 8.73
CA VAL A 343 -3.23 14.37 7.53
C VAL A 343 -2.90 15.69 6.85
N PHE A 344 -2.69 15.61 5.54
CA PHE A 344 -2.48 16.74 4.65
C PHE A 344 -3.63 16.81 3.66
N ARG A 345 -4.13 18.01 3.39
CA ARG A 345 -4.96 18.29 2.22
C ARG A 345 -4.04 18.38 1.01
N ARG A 346 -4.39 17.68 -0.07
CA ARG A 346 -3.70 17.77 -1.35
C ARG A 346 -4.35 18.85 -2.21
N ASN A 347 -3.56 19.70 -2.83
CA ASN A 347 -4.02 20.52 -3.94
C ASN A 347 -3.93 19.69 -5.23
N ALA A 348 -5.06 19.41 -5.88
CA ALA A 348 -5.11 18.57 -7.07
C ALA A 348 -4.49 19.24 -8.32
N GLU A 349 -4.37 20.56 -8.34
CA GLU A 349 -3.79 21.32 -9.46
C GLU A 349 -2.28 21.46 -9.36
N THR A 350 -1.74 21.51 -8.13
CA THR A 350 -0.30 21.74 -7.89
C THR A 350 0.41 20.53 -7.30
N GLY A 351 -0.31 19.54 -6.77
CA GLY A 351 0.24 18.40 -6.04
C GLY A 351 0.78 18.74 -4.64
N LEU A 352 0.81 20.02 -4.26
CA LEU A 352 1.36 20.43 -2.96
C LEU A 352 0.43 20.04 -1.81
N LEU A 353 1.02 19.90 -0.64
CA LEU A 353 0.38 19.41 0.57
C LEU A 353 0.22 20.54 1.58
N THR A 354 -0.90 20.58 2.29
CA THR A 354 -1.13 21.50 3.40
C THR A 354 -1.65 20.74 4.59
N LYS A 355 -0.94 20.80 5.72
CA LYS A 355 -1.35 20.12 6.95
C LYS A 355 -2.73 20.62 7.38
N THR A 356 -3.67 19.72 7.66
CA THR A 356 -5.04 20.10 8.02
C THR A 356 -5.16 20.52 9.48
N GLY A 357 -4.95 19.60 10.41
CA GLY A 357 -5.14 19.80 11.84
C GLY A 357 -4.26 18.89 12.70
N ARG A 358 -4.70 18.63 13.93
CA ARG A 358 -4.01 17.65 14.80
C ARG A 358 -4.23 16.25 14.24
N GLY A 359 -3.13 15.53 14.07
CA GLY A 359 -3.12 14.13 13.66
C GLY A 359 -3.61 13.18 14.77
N ALA A 360 -3.48 11.88 14.54
CA ALA A 360 -3.74 10.85 15.53
C ALA A 360 -2.44 10.39 16.21
N LYS A 361 -2.49 10.04 17.51
CA LYS A 361 -1.38 9.39 18.20
C LYS A 361 -1.51 7.88 18.03
N ILE A 362 -0.67 7.29 17.19
CA ILE A 362 -0.64 5.85 16.93
C ILE A 362 0.84 5.47 16.86
N LYS A 363 1.29 4.61 17.77
CA LYS A 363 2.70 4.24 17.87
C LYS A 363 3.06 3.21 16.80
N ASN A 364 4.30 3.27 16.32
CA ASN A 364 4.93 2.23 15.51
C ASN A 364 4.15 1.79 14.26
N VAL A 365 3.32 2.68 13.69
CA VAL A 365 2.57 2.36 12.47
C VAL A 365 3.54 2.03 11.34
N SER A 366 3.25 0.96 10.62
CA SER A 366 4.07 0.42 9.54
C SER A 366 3.30 0.18 8.25
N THR A 367 1.97 0.39 8.27
CA THR A 367 1.11 0.36 7.09
C THR A 367 -0.13 1.23 7.30
N VAL A 368 -0.65 1.79 6.20
CA VAL A 368 -1.89 2.56 6.19
C VAL A 368 -2.64 2.30 4.88
N GLN A 369 -3.94 2.00 4.96
CA GLN A 369 -4.84 1.87 3.81
C GLN A 369 -6.10 2.72 4.04
N VAL A 370 -6.74 3.19 2.97
CA VAL A 370 -7.98 3.96 3.05
C VAL A 370 -9.02 3.36 2.12
N ARG A 371 -10.27 3.32 2.58
CA ARG A 371 -11.40 2.88 1.77
C ARG A 371 -12.68 3.64 2.11
N GLU A 372 -13.46 3.91 1.08
CA GLU A 372 -14.83 4.41 1.18
C GLU A 372 -15.82 3.22 1.17
N TYR A 373 -16.82 3.28 2.05
CA TYR A 373 -17.91 2.31 2.17
C TYR A 373 -19.25 3.00 1.97
#